data_AF-X1EBI0-F1
#
_entry.id   AF-X1EBI0-F1
#
_cell.length_a   1.000
_cell.length_b   1.000
_cell.length_c   1.000
_cell.angle_alpha   90.00
_cell.angle_beta   90.00
_cell.angle_gamma   90.00
#
_symmetry.space_group_name_H-M   'P 1'
#
loop_
_entity.id
_entity.type
_entity.pdbx_description
1 polymer ?
#
loop_
_entity_poly.entity_id
_entity_poly.type
_entity_poly.pdbx_seq_one_letter_code
_entity_poly.pdbx_strand_id
1 'polypeptide(L)'
;EALQGIRLSGSTKVGGGLFSQKTIDINGSATIKGDISGDNVYIGDQSVSIGRKKSKCPYIVDGNIFAANSVEINNIFVQGDVKGRNVKIGRRTDISGKIYYVDSIEVDDKATLAHAPI
;
A
#
# COMPACT_ATOMS: atom_id res chain seq x y z
N GLU A 1 -4.55 18.43 -1.46
CA GLU A 1 -3.41 17.90 -0.67
C GLU A 1 -3.70 18.07 0.81
N ALA A 2 -3.37 17.08 1.64
CA ALA A 2 -3.58 17.15 3.09
C ALA A 2 -2.25 17.45 3.82
N LEU A 3 -2.24 18.54 4.61
CA LEU A 3 -1.07 18.99 5.39
C LEU A 3 -0.86 18.21 6.70
N GLN A 4 -1.87 17.48 7.18
CA GLN A 4 -1.83 16.76 8.46
C GLN A 4 -1.71 15.23 8.35
N GLY A 5 -1.51 14.70 7.14
CA GLY A 5 -1.61 13.27 6.89
C GLY A 5 -3.03 12.84 6.53
N ILE A 6 -3.18 11.62 6.02
CA ILE A 6 -4.47 11.04 5.64
C ILE A 6 -4.64 9.75 6.42
N ARG A 7 -5.75 9.60 7.13
CA ARG A 7 -6.13 8.34 7.75
C ARG A 7 -7.47 7.87 7.21
N LEU A 8 -7.49 6.70 6.60
CA LEU A 8 -8.71 6.05 6.11
C LEU A 8 -8.98 4.81 6.96
N SER A 9 -10.22 4.68 7.43
CA SER A 9 -10.67 3.54 8.22
C SER A 9 -12.05 3.08 7.73
N GLY A 10 -12.32 1.79 7.83
CA GLY A 10 -13.62 1.23 7.41
C GLY A 10 -13.63 0.88 5.92
N SER A 11 -14.76 1.12 5.24
CA SER A 11 -14.89 0.85 3.79
C SER A 11 -14.85 2.14 3.00
N THR A 12 -13.80 2.34 2.20
CA THR A 12 -13.57 3.58 1.46
C THR A 12 -13.40 3.32 -0.04
N LYS A 13 -13.92 4.22 -0.87
CA LYS A 13 -13.65 4.25 -2.31
C LYS A 13 -13.19 5.65 -2.70
N VAL A 14 -12.03 5.73 -3.34
CA VAL A 14 -11.45 6.99 -3.82
C VAL A 14 -11.38 6.90 -5.34
N GLY A 15 -12.12 7.77 -6.02
CA GLY A 15 -12.16 7.81 -7.50
C GLY A 15 -10.97 8.50 -8.15
N GLY A 16 -9.99 8.94 -7.36
CA GLY A 16 -8.77 9.60 -7.81
C GLY A 16 -7.59 9.27 -6.88
N GLY A 17 -6.48 9.98 -7.04
CA GLY A 17 -5.29 9.78 -6.22
C GLY A 17 -5.38 10.38 -4.80
N LEU A 18 -4.51 9.91 -3.91
CA LEU A 18 -4.34 10.39 -2.54
C LEU A 18 -2.96 11.06 -2.41
N PHE A 19 -2.95 12.34 -2.05
CA PHE A 19 -1.72 13.13 -1.95
C PHE A 19 -1.62 13.81 -0.59
N SER A 20 -0.55 13.49 0.15
CA SER A 20 -0.23 14.12 1.44
C SER A 20 1.26 14.40 1.55
N GLN A 21 1.62 15.48 2.26
CA GLN A 21 3.02 15.77 2.60
C GLN A 21 3.50 15.00 3.84
N LYS A 22 2.63 14.20 4.46
CA LYS A 22 2.91 13.44 5.68
C LYS A 22 2.50 11.99 5.48
N THR A 23 2.20 11.30 6.58
CA THR A 23 1.78 9.90 6.60
C THR A 23 0.39 9.70 6.00
N ILE A 24 0.26 8.70 5.13
CA ILE A 24 -1.00 8.12 4.66
C ILE A 24 -1.14 6.75 5.32
N ASP A 25 -2.21 6.56 6.09
CA ASP A 25 -2.52 5.32 6.82
C ASP A 25 -3.91 4.82 6.42
N ILE A 26 -3.98 3.65 5.77
CA ILE A 26 -5.21 3.07 5.25
C ILE A 26 -5.47 1.72 5.91
N ASN A 27 -6.49 1.69 6.76
CA ASN A 27 -6.95 0.51 7.48
C ASN A 27 -8.40 0.15 7.09
N GLY A 28 -8.77 -1.13 7.21
CA GLY A 28 -10.09 -1.65 6.83
C GLY A 28 -10.12 -2.20 5.39
N SER A 29 -10.79 -1.50 4.49
CA SER A 29 -10.89 -1.82 3.06
C SER A 29 -10.94 -0.55 2.24
N ALA A 30 -10.15 -0.49 1.17
CA ALA A 30 -10.08 0.67 0.31
C ALA A 30 -9.90 0.30 -1.17
N THR A 31 -10.61 0.99 -2.05
CA THR A 31 -10.32 0.97 -3.49
C THR A 31 -9.92 2.37 -3.93
N ILE A 32 -8.69 2.52 -4.40
CA ILE A 32 -8.14 3.78 -4.89
C ILE A 32 -7.92 3.65 -6.40
N LYS A 33 -8.57 4.52 -7.18
CA LYS A 33 -8.39 4.62 -8.64
C LYS A 33 -7.48 5.80 -8.97
N GLY A 34 -6.20 5.64 -8.69
CA GLY A 34 -5.19 6.66 -8.91
C GLY A 34 -3.97 6.47 -8.01
N ASP A 35 -3.01 7.38 -8.16
CA ASP A 35 -1.75 7.31 -7.45
C ASP A 35 -1.88 7.68 -5.96
N ILE A 36 -1.07 7.07 -5.12
CA ILE A 36 -0.93 7.40 -3.71
C ILE A 36 0.47 7.99 -3.52
N SER A 37 0.57 9.20 -2.99
CA SER A 37 1.84 9.89 -2.74
C SER A 37 1.86 10.50 -1.34
N GLY A 38 2.86 10.09 -0.55
CA GLY A 38 3.02 10.47 0.86
C GLY A 38 4.50 10.62 1.28
N ASP A 39 4.74 11.10 2.50
CA ASP A 39 6.05 10.94 3.14
C ASP A 39 6.24 9.48 3.61
N ASN A 40 5.20 8.93 4.25
CA ASN A 40 5.09 7.53 4.62
C ASN A 40 3.75 6.98 4.16
N VAL A 41 3.71 5.76 3.63
CA VAL A 41 2.48 5.11 3.18
C VAL A 41 2.35 3.75 3.86
N TYR A 42 1.32 3.63 4.68
CA TYR A 42 0.94 2.41 5.39
C TYR A 42 -0.42 1.95 4.89
N ILE A 43 -0.49 0.77 4.27
CA ILE A 43 -1.77 0.21 3.79
C ILE A 43 -1.87 -1.24 4.21
N GLY A 44 -2.90 -1.58 4.96
CA GLY A 44 -3.11 -2.95 5.36
C GLY A 44 -3.28 -3.10 6.85
N ASP A 45 -4.05 -4.12 7.21
CA ASP A 45 -4.27 -4.44 8.61
C ASP A 45 -3.12 -5.35 9.10
N GLN A 46 -2.26 -4.81 9.96
CA GLN A 46 -1.23 -5.59 10.67
C GLN A 46 -1.84 -6.56 11.69
N SER A 47 -3.06 -6.29 12.18
CA SER A 47 -3.76 -7.13 13.13
C SER A 47 -4.35 -8.37 12.43
N VAL A 48 -3.82 -9.53 12.81
CA VAL A 48 -4.45 -10.82 12.51
C VAL A 48 -5.77 -10.85 13.26
N SER A 49 -6.86 -10.37 12.66
CA SER A 49 -8.20 -10.61 13.19
C SER A 49 -8.50 -12.12 13.10
N ILE A 50 -8.18 -12.83 14.17
CA ILE A 50 -8.56 -14.23 14.43
C ILE A 50 -10.09 -14.23 14.55
N GLY A 51 -10.80 -14.68 13.51
CA GLY A 51 -12.23 -15.00 13.63
C GLY A 51 -13.20 -14.37 12.64
N ARG A 52 -12.77 -13.51 11.70
CA ARG A 52 -13.65 -13.06 10.61
C ARG A 52 -13.13 -13.59 9.27
N LYS A 53 -14.00 -14.24 8.49
CA LYS A 53 -13.75 -14.64 7.10
C LYS A 53 -13.16 -13.43 6.37
N LYS A 54 -11.85 -13.40 6.15
CA LYS A 54 -11.17 -12.32 5.44
C LYS A 54 -11.65 -12.35 4.00
N SER A 55 -12.41 -11.33 3.61
CA SER A 55 -12.67 -11.04 2.20
C SER A 55 -11.34 -10.97 1.45
N LYS A 56 -11.33 -11.53 0.24
CA LYS A 56 -10.26 -11.37 -0.78
C LYS A 56 -9.79 -9.91 -0.81
N CYS A 57 -8.48 -9.70 -0.77
CA CYS A 57 -7.74 -8.43 -0.90
C CYS A 57 -8.61 -7.15 -0.69
N PRO A 58 -8.83 -6.70 0.55
CA PRO A 58 -9.69 -5.56 0.84
C PRO A 58 -9.09 -4.23 0.38
N TYR A 59 -7.83 -4.21 -0.05
CA TYR A 59 -7.16 -3.03 -0.57
C TYR A 59 -6.83 -3.23 -2.05
N ILE A 60 -7.26 -2.31 -2.89
CA ILE A 60 -7.00 -2.28 -4.33
C ILE A 60 -6.49 -0.89 -4.69
N VAL A 61 -5.31 -0.83 -5.31
CA VAL A 61 -4.74 0.40 -5.84
C VAL A 61 -4.56 0.22 -7.34
N ASP A 62 -5.40 0.92 -8.10
CA ASP A 62 -5.32 1.02 -9.55
C ASP A 62 -4.50 2.26 -9.92
N GLY A 63 -3.20 2.18 -9.64
CA GLY A 63 -2.26 3.29 -9.72
C GLY A 63 -0.93 2.94 -9.06
N ASN A 64 -0.07 3.94 -8.93
CA ASN A 64 1.25 3.81 -8.31
C ASN A 64 1.21 4.19 -6.83
N ILE A 65 2.13 3.63 -6.05
CA ILE A 65 2.36 4.02 -4.66
C ILE A 65 3.75 4.64 -4.58
N PHE A 66 3.80 5.89 -4.11
CA PHE A 66 5.04 6.63 -3.88
C PHE A 66 5.10 7.09 -2.42
N ALA A 67 6.18 6.75 -1.73
CA ALA A 67 6.52 7.35 -0.46
C ALA A 67 7.94 7.92 -0.51
N ALA A 68 8.13 9.11 0.04
CA ALA A 68 9.46 9.70 0.14
C ALA A 68 10.38 8.91 1.10
N ASN A 69 9.79 8.26 2.11
CA ASN A 69 10.54 7.59 3.16
C ASN A 69 10.17 6.11 3.28
N SER A 70 8.98 5.76 3.77
CA SER A 70 8.61 4.36 4.03
C SER A 70 7.32 3.94 3.33
N VAL A 71 7.33 2.77 2.70
CA VAL A 71 6.14 2.06 2.21
C VAL A 71 6.01 0.76 2.98
N GLU A 72 4.91 0.55 3.68
CA GLU A 72 4.57 -0.76 4.24
C GLU A 72 3.16 -1.16 3.83
N ILE A 73 3.05 -2.27 3.10
CA ILE A 73 1.80 -2.72 2.52
C ILE A 73 1.51 -4.20 2.80
N ASN A 74 0.26 -4.52 3.12
CA ASN A 74 -0.17 -5.87 3.48
C ASN A 74 -1.56 -6.18 2.91
N ASN A 75 -1.75 -7.40 2.37
CA ASN A 75 -3.05 -7.90 1.91
C ASN A 75 -3.72 -7.01 0.84
N ILE A 76 -2.92 -6.51 -0.10
CA ILE A 76 -3.28 -5.50 -1.10
C ILE A 76 -3.00 -5.99 -2.53
N PHE A 77 -3.79 -5.53 -3.50
CA PHE A 77 -3.49 -5.65 -4.92
C PHE A 77 -3.10 -4.27 -5.49
N VAL A 78 -1.89 -4.15 -6.05
CA VAL A 78 -1.37 -2.93 -6.66
C VAL A 78 -1.13 -3.17 -8.15
N GLN A 79 -1.82 -2.41 -9.00
CA GLN A 79 -1.68 -2.55 -10.45
C GLN A 79 -0.45 -1.80 -11.03
N GLY A 80 0.01 -0.77 -10.33
CA GLY A 80 1.15 0.04 -10.75
C GLY A 80 2.44 -0.27 -9.98
N ASP A 81 3.36 0.69 -10.05
CA ASP A 81 4.66 0.61 -9.39
C ASP A 81 4.57 0.98 -7.91
N VAL A 82 5.50 0.46 -7.11
CA VAL A 82 5.68 0.84 -5.70
C VAL A 82 7.07 1.45 -5.54
N LYS A 83 7.16 2.64 -4.96
CA LYS A 83 8.40 3.41 -4.82
C LYS A 83 8.54 3.92 -3.39
N GLY A 84 9.68 3.66 -2.76
CA GLY A 84 10.00 4.11 -1.42
C GLY A 84 11.51 4.17 -1.17
N ARG A 85 11.95 4.75 -0.06
CA ARG A 85 13.34 4.56 0.40
C ARG A 85 13.46 3.21 1.11
N ASN A 86 12.56 2.96 2.05
CA ASN A 86 12.36 1.67 2.72
C ASN A 86 11.04 1.07 2.26
N VAL A 87 11.05 -0.17 1.75
CA VAL A 87 9.85 -0.84 1.25
C VAL A 87 9.63 -2.16 1.96
N LYS A 88 8.44 -2.34 2.54
CA LYS A 88 8.03 -3.57 3.21
C LYS A 88 6.75 -4.11 2.59
N ILE A 89 6.88 -5.26 1.94
CA ILE A 89 5.81 -5.98 1.28
C ILE A 89 5.42 -7.17 2.15
N GLY A 90 4.29 -7.08 2.82
CA GLY A 90 3.77 -8.16 3.65
C GLY A 90 2.95 -9.19 2.88
N ARG A 91 2.56 -10.25 3.58
CA ARG A 91 1.79 -11.39 3.06
C ARG A 91 0.54 -11.00 2.24
N ARG A 92 0.20 -11.87 1.27
CA ARG A 92 -1.00 -11.73 0.40
C ARG A 92 -1.03 -10.40 -0.35
N THR A 93 0.15 -9.91 -0.70
CA THR A 93 0.30 -8.72 -1.52
C THR A 93 0.62 -9.15 -2.93
N ASP A 94 -0.06 -8.57 -3.89
CA ASP A 94 0.09 -8.86 -5.30
C ASP A 94 0.40 -7.52 -6.01
N ILE A 95 1.59 -7.42 -6.62
CA ILE A 95 2.06 -6.20 -7.29
C ILE A 95 2.35 -6.56 -8.75
N SER A 96 1.62 -5.96 -9.69
CA SER A 96 1.87 -6.17 -11.12
C SER A 96 2.91 -5.22 -11.72
N GLY A 97 3.18 -4.09 -11.07
CA GLY A 97 4.25 -3.17 -11.47
C GLY A 97 5.62 -3.55 -10.91
N LYS A 98 6.54 -2.59 -10.98
CA LYS A 98 7.90 -2.70 -10.44
C LYS A 98 7.98 -2.10 -9.05
N ILE A 99 8.90 -2.63 -8.25
CA ILE A 99 9.21 -2.07 -6.93
C ILE A 99 10.56 -1.37 -7.01
N TYR A 100 10.61 -0.12 -6.58
CA TYR A 100 11.83 0.67 -6.49
C TYR A 100 12.10 1.02 -5.03
N TYR A 101 13.30 0.71 -4.55
CA TYR A 101 13.74 1.02 -3.20
C TYR A 101 15.12 1.68 -3.22
N VAL A 102 15.52 2.31 -2.11
CA VAL A 102 16.83 2.99 -2.02
C VAL A 102 17.70 2.36 -0.93
N ASP A 103 17.13 2.18 0.27
CA ASP A 103 17.91 1.75 1.44
C ASP A 103 17.66 0.27 1.74
N SER A 104 16.39 -0.13 1.91
CA SER A 104 16.05 -1.52 2.23
C SER A 104 14.74 -1.98 1.62
N ILE A 105 14.67 -3.29 1.39
CA ILE A 105 13.44 -3.98 1.02
C ILE A 105 13.23 -5.25 1.85
N GLU A 106 12.02 -5.42 2.35
CA GLU A 106 11.55 -6.64 3.01
C GLU A 106 10.34 -7.18 2.24
N VAL A 107 10.39 -8.44 1.81
CA VAL A 107 9.29 -9.08 1.09
C VAL A 107 8.95 -10.40 1.78
N ASP A 108 7.68 -10.53 2.19
CA ASP A 108 7.12 -11.77 2.72
C ASP A 108 7.06 -12.86 1.64
N ASP A 109 7.31 -14.11 2.03
CA ASP A 109 7.34 -15.27 1.12
C ASP A 109 6.01 -15.52 0.39
N LYS A 110 4.91 -14.95 0.91
CA LYS A 110 3.56 -15.07 0.34
C LYS A 110 3.13 -13.85 -0.45
N ALA A 111 4.05 -12.95 -0.79
CA ALA A 111 3.80 -11.87 -1.73
C ALA A 111 4.08 -12.33 -3.17
N THR A 112 3.21 -11.95 -4.10
CA THR A 112 3.38 -12.19 -5.54
C THR A 112 3.87 -10.91 -6.19
N LEU A 113 5.07 -10.94 -6.74
CA LEU A 113 5.66 -9.82 -7.46
C LEU A 113 5.79 -10.18 -8.93
N ALA A 114 5.25 -9.36 -9.83
CA ALA A 114 5.42 -9.57 -11.26
C ALA A 114 6.86 -9.34 -11.73
N HIS A 115 7.60 -8.50 -11.00
CA HIS A 115 8.99 -8.16 -11.29
C HIS A 115 9.83 -8.22 -10.03
N ALA A 116 11.12 -8.53 -10.20
CA ALA A 116 12.08 -8.40 -9.12
C ALA A 116 12.19 -6.93 -8.67
N PRO A 117 12.32 -6.64 -7.37
CA PRO A 117 12.61 -5.30 -6.87
C PRO A 117 13.94 -4.75 -7.41
N ILE A 118 13.97 -3.44 -7.69
CA ILE A 118 15.07 -2.72 -8.36
C ILE A 118 15.56 -1.56 -7.49
#